data_AF-A0AAU0KPB8-F1
#
_entry.id   AF-A0AAU0KPB8-F1
#
_cell.length_a   1.000
_cell.length_b   1.000
_cell.length_c   1.000
_cell.angle_alpha   90.00
_cell.angle_beta   90.00
_cell.angle_gamma   90.00
#
_symmetry.space_group_name_H-M   'P 1'
#
loop_
_entity.id
_entity.type
_entity.pdbx_description
1 polymer ?
#
loop_
_entity_poly.entity_id
_entity_poly.type
_entity_poly.pdbx_seq_one_letter_code
_entity_poly.pdbx_strand_id
1 'polypeptide(L)' 'MHFDKSMITPEKLKELRDQLGYSNHEMAQVLGISDQTWLNKISAKSNSGKISKLEYEFLLLLVNQHPKYKIKKM' A
#
# COMPACT_ATOMS: atom_id res chain seq x y z
N MET A 1 2.97 -18.37 -2.50
CA MET A 1 2.47 -17.11 -3.06
C MET A 1 3.63 -16.41 -3.69
N HIS A 2 3.70 -16.48 -5.02
CA HIS A 2 4.65 -15.68 -5.79
C HIS A 2 4.17 -14.23 -5.69
N PHE A 3 5.01 -13.38 -5.11
CA PHE A 3 4.74 -11.94 -5.09
C PHE A 3 5.26 -11.39 -6.40
N ASP A 4 4.35 -11.04 -7.30
CA ASP A 4 4.73 -10.46 -8.58
C ASP A 4 4.77 -8.93 -8.45
N LYS A 5 5.97 -8.37 -8.60
CA LYS A 5 6.21 -6.93 -8.46
C LYS A 5 5.47 -6.12 -9.53
N SER A 6 5.03 -6.76 -10.63
CA SER A 6 4.20 -6.12 -11.67
C SER A 6 2.79 -5.75 -11.18
N MET A 7 2.31 -6.33 -10.08
CA MET A 7 1.00 -6.02 -9.49
C MET A 7 1.00 -4.73 -8.65
N ILE A 8 2.18 -4.15 -8.40
CA ILE A 8 2.32 -2.89 -7.66
C ILE A 8 2.26 -1.73 -8.65
N THR A 9 1.04 -1.29 -8.95
CA THR A 9 0.82 -0.08 -9.74
C THR A 9 0.41 1.09 -8.86
N PRO A 10 0.73 2.33 -9.26
CA PRO A 10 0.26 3.54 -8.57
C PRO A 10 -1.26 3.57 -8.39
N GLU A 11 -2.01 3.06 -9.37
CA GLU A 11 -3.47 2.94 -9.33
C GLU A 11 -3.93 1.97 -8.24
N LYS A 12 -3.29 0.79 -8.15
CA LYS A 12 -3.61 -0.18 -7.11
C LYS A 12 -3.38 0.37 -5.70
N LEU A 13 -2.33 1.16 -5.52
CA LEU A 13 -2.05 1.81 -4.23
C LEU A 13 -3.12 2.85 -3.86
N LYS A 14 -3.67 3.57 -4.84
CA LYS A 14 -4.80 4.48 -4.62
C LYS A 14 -6.07 3.72 -4.25
N GLU A 15 -6.38 2.64 -4.96
CA GLU A 15 -7.52 1.78 -4.64
C GLU A 15 -7.43 1.23 -3.22
N LEU A 16 -6.26 0.75 -2.80
CA LEU A 16 -6.05 0.23 -1.44
C LEU A 16 -6.25 1.32 -0.38
N ARG A 17 -5.74 2.53 -0.62
CA ARG A 17 -5.98 3.68 0.25
C ARG A 17 -7.47 4.00 0.36
N ASP A 18 -8.16 4.04 -0.77
CA ASP A 18 -9.59 4.38 -0.83
C ASP A 18 -10.45 3.32 -0.16
N GLN A 19 -10.08 2.04 -0.26
CA GLN A 19 -10.71 0.94 0.48
C GLN A 19 -10.54 1.05 2.00
N LEU A 20 -9.43 1.61 2.47
CA LEU A 20 -9.21 1.90 3.88
C LEU A 20 -9.96 3.14 4.35
N GLY A 21 -10.47 3.97 3.43
CA GLY A 21 -11.07 5.26 3.74
C GLY A 21 -10.07 6.28 4.27
N TYR A 22 -8.77 6.09 4.01
CA TYR A 22 -7.72 6.97 4.49
C TYR A 22 -7.38 8.08 3.50
N SER A 23 -7.05 9.25 4.03
CA SER A 23 -6.40 10.31 3.28
C SER A 23 -4.95 9.93 2.92
N ASN A 24 -4.34 10.70 2.02
CA ASN A 24 -2.90 10.53 1.70
C ASN A 24 -2.00 10.68 2.92
N HIS A 25 -2.37 11.59 3.83
CA HIS A 25 -1.62 11.86 5.04
C HIS A 25 -1.71 10.69 6.02
N GLU A 26 -2.93 10.20 6.29
CA GLU A 26 -3.13 9.04 7.16
C GLU A 26 -2.43 7.79 6.62
N MET A 27 -2.50 7.58 5.30
CA MET A 27 -1.80 6.45 4.67
C MET A 27 -0.27 6.56 4.81
N ALA A 28 0.28 7.76 4.67
CA ALA A 28 1.70 8.01 4.87
C ALA A 28 2.10 7.74 6.33
N GLN A 29 1.29 8.17 7.31
CA GLN A 29 1.49 7.89 8.72
C GLN A 29 1.43 6.38 9.04
N VAL A 30 0.45 5.66 8.49
CA VAL A 30 0.30 4.21 8.66
C VAL A 30 1.52 3.45 8.13
N LEU A 31 2.10 3.92 7.03
CA LEU A 31 3.32 3.36 6.46
C LEU A 31 4.61 3.90 7.11
N GLY A 32 4.53 4.88 8.01
CA GLY A 32 5.68 5.52 8.62
C GLY A 32 6.57 6.29 7.64
N ILE A 33 6.00 6.81 6.55
CA ILE A 33 6.70 7.56 5.50
C ILE A 33 6.17 9.00 5.43
N SER A 34 6.88 9.87 4.71
CA SER A 34 6.38 11.23 4.45
C SER A 34 5.27 11.25 3.39
N ASP A 35 4.36 12.22 3.50
CA ASP A 35 3.29 12.47 2.51
C ASP A 35 3.84 12.57 1.09
N GLN A 36 4.96 13.29 0.92
CA GLN A 36 5.63 13.41 -0.38
C GLN A 36 6.09 12.06 -0.91
N THR A 37 6.57 11.17 -0.04
CA THR A 37 6.97 9.81 -0.43
C THR A 37 5.76 9.00 -0.89
N TRP A 38 4.64 9.09 -0.17
CA TRP A 38 3.39 8.47 -0.58
C TRP A 38 2.87 9.01 -1.92
N LEU A 39 2.81 10.34 -2.08
CA LEU A 39 2.43 11.01 -3.33
C LEU A 39 3.31 10.58 -4.50
N ASN A 40 4.62 10.47 -4.27
CA ASN A 40 5.55 9.98 -5.27
C ASN A 40 5.25 8.52 -5.64
N LYS A 41 4.91 7.64 -4.68
CA LYS A 41 4.55 6.22 -4.93
C LYS A 41 3.26 6.08 -5.75
N ILE A 42 2.27 6.95 -5.53
CA ILE A 42 1.00 6.95 -6.29
C ILE A 42 1.01 7.81 -7.56
N SER A 43 2.14 8.45 -7.88
CA SER A 43 2.30 9.23 -9.12
C SER A 43 2.53 8.31 -10.32
N ALA A 44 1.98 8.66 -11.49
CA ALA A 44 2.17 7.89 -12.73
C ALA A 44 3.64 7.85 -13.21
N LYS A 45 4.49 8.76 -12.72
CA LYS A 45 5.93 8.79 -12.98
C LYS A 45 6.75 7.94 -12.01
N SER A 46 6.11 7.33 -11.01
CA SER A 46 6.80 6.40 -10.11
C SER A 46 7.09 5.12 -10.86
N ASN A 47 8.37 4.88 -11.15
CA ASN A 47 8.80 3.52 -11.43
C ASN A 47 8.38 2.68 -10.21
N SER A 48 7.57 1.66 -10.45
CA SER A 48 6.98 0.67 -9.53
C SER A 48 7.97 -0.05 -8.60
N GLY A 49 9.22 0.39 -8.54
CA GLY A 49 10.30 -0.12 -7.70
C GLY A 49 10.44 0.49 -6.30
N LYS A 50 9.65 1.51 -5.91
CA LYS A 50 9.82 2.17 -4.59
C LYS A 50 8.95 1.63 -3.45
N ILE A 51 7.95 0.80 -3.72
CA ILE A 51 7.28 0.03 -2.66
C ILE A 51 7.95 -1.34 -2.56
N SER A 52 8.37 -1.68 -1.34
CA SER A 52 8.87 -3.00 -1.01
C SER A 52 7.73 -4.00 -0.95
N LYS A 53 8.06 -5.27 -1.14
CA LYS A 53 7.11 -6.37 -0.97
C LYS A 53 6.42 -6.33 0.39
N LEU A 54 7.19 -6.05 1.43
CA LEU A 54 6.70 -6.01 2.81
C LEU A 54 5.66 -4.90 3.00
N GLU A 55 5.92 -3.70 2.50
CA GLU A 55 4.95 -2.59 2.56
C GLU A 55 3.64 -2.97 1.86
N TYR A 56 3.70 -3.60 0.69
CA TYR A 56 2.49 -4.01 -0.03
C TYR A 56 1.72 -5.13 0.69
N GLU A 57 2.42 -6.14 1.21
CA GLU A 57 1.79 -7.19 2.02
C GLU A 57 1.13 -6.60 3.29
N PHE A 58 1.75 -5.60 3.90
CA PHE A 58 1.17 -4.87 5.03
C PHE A 58 -0.09 -4.09 4.61
N LEU A 59 -0.10 -3.42 3.45
CA LEU A 59 -1.30 -2.75 2.95
C LEU A 59 -2.44 -3.73 2.69
N LEU A 60 -2.15 -4.88 2.07
CA LEU A 60 -3.14 -5.95 1.91
C LEU A 60 -3.68 -6.45 3.25
N LEU A 61 -2.84 -6.49 4.28
CA LEU A 61 -3.23 -6.90 5.62
C LEU A 61 -4.23 -5.92 6.24
N LEU A 62 -3.98 -4.62 6.07
CA LEU A 62 -4.86 -3.56 6.54
C LEU A 62 -6.23 -3.61 5.86
N VAL A 63 -6.29 -3.84 4.54
CA VAL A 63 -7.57 -3.97 3.82
C VAL A 63 -8.24 -5.35 4.01
N ASN A 64 -7.71 -6.21 4.88
CA ASN A 64 -8.16 -7.59 5.08
C ASN A 64 -8.18 -8.46 3.80
N GLN A 65 -7.43 -8.07 2.77
CA GLN A 65 -7.26 -8.83 1.53
C GLN A 65 -5.97 -9.66 1.54
N HIS A 66 -5.20 -9.64 2.63
CA HIS A 66 -3.99 -10.43 2.71
C HIS A 66 -4.33 -11.92 2.70
N PRO A 67 -3.74 -12.69 1.78
CA PRO A 67 -4.21 -14.04 1.48
C PRO A 67 -3.83 -15.09 2.55
N LYS A 68 -2.96 -14.75 3.51
CA LYS A 68 -2.53 -15.67 4.59
C LYS A 68 -2.83 -15.20 6.01
N TYR A 69 -3.06 -13.92 6.21
CA TYR A 69 -3.06 -13.31 7.54
C TYR A 69 -4.23 -12.33 7.62
N LYS A 70 -4.85 -12.23 8.80
CA LYS A 70 -5.92 -11.26 9.09
C LYS A 70 -5.61 -10.60 10.43
N ILE A 71 -5.86 -9.30 10.53
CA ILE A 71 -5.73 -8.58 11.80
C ILE A 71 -6.93 -8.95 12.66
N LYS A 72 -6.70 -9.73 13.71
CA LYS A 72 -7.72 -10.03 14.72
C LYS A 72 -7.53 -9.07 15.88
N LYS A 73 -8.51 -8.19 16.10
CA LYS A 73 -8.57 -7.38 17.32
C LYS A 73 -8.91 -8.33 18.49
N MET A 74 -8.08 -8.33 19.53
CA MET A 74 -8.33 -9.09 20.77
C MET A 74 -9.41 -8.41 21.60
#